data_AF-A0A849Q942-F1
#
_entry.id   AF-A0A849Q942-F1
#
_cell.length_a   1.000
_cell.length_b   1.000
_cell.length_c   1.000
_cell.angle_alpha   90.00
_cell.angle_beta   90.00
_cell.angle_gamma   90.00
#
_symmetry.space_group_name_H-M   'P 1'
#
loop_
_entity.id
_entity.type
_entity.pdbx_description
1 polymer ?
#
loop_
_entity_poly.entity_id
_entity_poly.type
_entity_poly.pdbx_seq_one_letter_code
_entity_poly.pdbx_strand_id
1 'polypeptide(L)'
;AAVCNLNKAIPAPLDEKSMYSLYVLGTLMKSNRKVADFYDKLLVEVQDRVDRGIAAVPTERCRVMSDTQPPWAFLKVFRYLERFGTVSIGSLYTHSLIGAWEVKEDDTWGPRTTPQELGIELTTRDEALDWLVRWNLAKPEWQHFYDPQMKSEMMVRMAREWKLNGVMLHYNRGCEGLSLGIAENRLALKAAGYPVMVFEGNMGDEREFDETRTMARIDAFMETLGMEMLF
;
A
#
# COMPACT_ATOMS: atom_id res chain seq x y z
N ALA A 1 -8.52 0.42 -5.05
CA ALA A 1 -7.66 -0.19 -6.08
C ALA A 1 -7.37 0.79 -7.22
N ALA A 2 -8.36 1.28 -7.98
CA ALA A 2 -8.13 2.22 -9.10
C ALA A 2 -7.29 3.46 -8.72
N VAL A 3 -7.66 4.16 -7.64
CA VAL A 3 -6.87 5.30 -7.12
C VAL A 3 -5.43 4.90 -6.82
N CYS A 4 -5.23 3.78 -6.12
CA CYS A 4 -3.89 3.28 -5.78
C CYS A 4 -3.09 2.81 -7.00
N ASN A 5 -3.76 2.35 -8.07
CA ASN A 5 -3.11 1.96 -9.32
C ASN A 5 -2.46 3.17 -10.01
N LEU A 6 -3.03 4.37 -9.85
CA LEU A 6 -2.43 5.62 -10.33
C LEU A 6 -1.12 5.97 -9.61
N ASN A 7 -0.86 5.42 -8.42
CA ASN A 7 0.44 5.58 -7.76
C ASN A 7 1.60 4.91 -8.51
N LYS A 8 1.36 4.14 -9.59
CA LYS A 8 2.44 3.68 -10.50
C LYS A 8 3.07 4.83 -11.30
N ALA A 9 2.39 5.98 -11.42
CA ALA A 9 2.93 7.16 -12.08
C ALA A 9 4.20 7.69 -11.37
N ILE A 10 5.08 8.31 -12.15
CA ILE A 10 6.27 9.01 -11.66
C ILE A 10 6.17 10.47 -12.14
N PRO A 11 6.10 11.46 -11.23
CA PRO A 11 6.05 11.30 -9.76
C PRO A 11 4.71 10.69 -9.28
N ALA A 12 4.71 10.12 -8.07
CA ALA A 12 3.51 9.58 -7.42
C ALA A 12 2.55 10.72 -7.05
N PRO A 13 1.24 10.60 -7.39
CA PRO A 13 0.26 11.63 -7.06
C PRO A 13 -0.17 11.62 -5.58
N LEU A 14 0.02 10.51 -4.84
CA LEU A 14 -0.32 10.39 -3.42
C LEU A 14 0.82 9.78 -2.58
N ASP A 15 1.06 10.33 -1.39
CA ASP A 15 1.91 9.72 -0.35
C ASP A 15 1.09 8.81 0.57
N GLU A 16 1.72 7.73 1.06
CA GLU A 16 1.06 6.75 1.92
C GLU A 16 0.41 7.36 3.16
N LYS A 17 1.06 8.36 3.79
CA LYS A 17 0.52 8.99 4.98
C LYS A 17 -0.83 9.66 4.69
N SER A 18 -0.98 10.30 3.54
CA SER A 18 -2.26 10.88 3.10
C SER A 18 -3.30 9.80 2.78
N MET A 19 -2.88 8.66 2.22
CA MET A 19 -3.76 7.53 1.92
C MET A 19 -4.41 6.93 3.17
N TYR A 20 -3.79 7.05 4.35
CA TYR A 20 -4.40 6.58 5.60
C TYR A 20 -5.72 7.29 5.95
N SER A 21 -5.88 8.56 5.56
CA SER A 21 -7.16 9.27 5.75
C SER A 21 -8.24 8.80 4.77
N LEU A 22 -7.83 8.23 3.63
CA LEU A 22 -8.74 7.87 2.55
C LEU A 22 -9.37 6.50 2.76
N TYR A 23 -8.63 5.50 3.22
CA TYR A 23 -9.16 4.13 3.33
C TYR A 23 -10.24 3.97 4.42
N VAL A 24 -10.26 4.86 5.42
CA VAL A 24 -11.18 4.77 6.56
C VAL A 24 -12.65 4.85 6.12
N LEU A 25 -12.93 5.66 5.10
CA LEU A 25 -14.28 5.85 4.56
C LEU A 25 -14.81 4.54 3.97
N GLY A 26 -14.02 3.90 3.10
CA GLY A 26 -14.35 2.62 2.51
C GLY A 26 -14.42 1.50 3.55
N THR A 27 -13.61 1.54 4.60
CA THR A 27 -13.62 0.52 5.65
C THR A 27 -14.91 0.56 6.45
N LEU A 28 -15.33 1.74 6.87
CA LEU A 28 -16.50 1.92 7.74
C LEU A 28 -17.82 1.88 6.97
N MET A 29 -17.83 2.34 5.72
CA MET A 29 -19.07 2.67 5.01
C MET A 29 -19.07 2.21 3.54
N LYS A 30 -18.47 1.06 3.22
CA LYS A 30 -18.30 0.55 1.83
C LYS A 30 -19.57 0.48 0.98
N SER A 31 -20.74 0.30 1.59
CA SER A 31 -22.04 0.21 0.89
C SER A 31 -22.76 1.56 0.79
N ASN A 32 -22.20 2.63 1.35
CA ASN A 32 -22.81 3.95 1.33
C ASN A 32 -22.52 4.65 -0.01
N ARG A 33 -23.59 5.06 -0.70
CA ARG A 33 -23.48 5.76 -1.99
C ARG A 33 -22.61 7.01 -1.93
N LYS A 34 -22.71 7.81 -0.85
CA LYS A 34 -21.90 9.04 -0.69
C LYS A 34 -20.40 8.75 -0.63
N VAL A 35 -20.03 7.60 -0.06
CA VAL A 35 -18.62 7.17 0.01
C VAL A 35 -18.15 6.64 -1.33
N ALA A 36 -18.99 5.88 -2.05
CA ALA A 36 -18.70 5.49 -3.43
C ALA A 36 -18.48 6.72 -4.34
N ASP A 37 -19.42 7.68 -4.32
CA ASP A 37 -19.31 8.92 -5.10
C ASP A 37 -18.07 9.75 -4.71
N PHE A 38 -17.63 9.69 -3.45
CA PHE A 38 -16.37 10.31 -3.01
C PHE A 38 -15.15 9.66 -3.69
N TYR A 39 -15.10 8.31 -3.75
CA TYR A 39 -14.01 7.63 -4.43
C TYR A 39 -14.00 7.85 -5.95
N ASP A 40 -15.18 7.99 -6.58
CA ASP A 40 -15.27 8.36 -8.00
C ASP A 40 -14.66 9.74 -8.25
N LYS A 41 -14.98 10.73 -7.41
CA LYS A 41 -14.38 12.08 -7.50
C LYS A 41 -12.87 12.07 -7.20
N LEU A 42 -12.47 11.32 -6.17
CA LEU A 42 -11.06 11.16 -5.81
C LEU A 42 -10.26 10.55 -6.97
N LEU A 43 -10.83 9.56 -7.68
CA LEU A 43 -10.18 8.96 -8.85
C LEU A 43 -9.93 9.99 -9.95
N VAL A 44 -10.92 10.83 -10.25
CA VAL A 44 -10.79 11.92 -11.23
C VAL A 44 -9.72 12.93 -10.79
N GLU A 45 -9.70 13.33 -9.53
CA GLU A 45 -8.71 14.29 -9.02
C GLU A 45 -7.28 13.71 -9.06
N VAL A 46 -7.12 12.45 -8.66
CA VAL A 46 -5.80 11.80 -8.69
C VAL A 46 -5.32 11.58 -10.12
N GLN A 47 -6.24 11.31 -11.07
CA GLN A 47 -5.91 11.27 -12.49
C GLN A 47 -5.46 12.65 -13.01
N ASP A 48 -6.15 13.75 -12.67
CA ASP A 48 -5.72 15.12 -13.03
C ASP A 48 -4.31 15.42 -12.50
N ARG A 49 -4.01 14.99 -11.26
CA ARG A 49 -2.66 15.12 -10.69
C ARG A 49 -1.62 14.36 -11.49
N VAL A 50 -1.92 13.14 -11.93
CA VAL A 50 -1.02 12.37 -12.81
C VAL A 50 -0.80 13.10 -14.13
N ASP A 51 -1.88 13.53 -14.79
CA ASP A 51 -1.83 14.18 -16.10
C ASP A 51 -1.05 15.50 -16.08
N ARG A 52 -1.10 16.22 -14.96
CA ARG A 52 -0.39 17.50 -14.75
C ARG A 52 0.97 17.36 -14.08
N GLY A 53 1.39 16.14 -13.73
CA GLY A 53 2.66 15.88 -13.03
C GLY A 53 2.71 16.44 -11.60
N ILE A 54 1.57 16.55 -10.91
CA ILE A 54 1.49 17.02 -9.53
C ILE A 54 1.88 15.89 -8.57
N ALA A 55 3.11 15.95 -8.08
CA ALA A 55 3.65 15.01 -7.10
C ALA A 55 3.03 15.18 -5.70
N ALA A 56 2.96 14.10 -4.94
CA ALA A 56 2.75 14.16 -3.49
C ALA A 56 4.00 14.67 -2.75
N VAL A 57 5.19 14.25 -3.22
CA VAL A 57 6.49 14.72 -2.75
C VAL A 57 7.17 15.45 -3.92
N PRO A 58 7.26 16.79 -3.91
CA PRO A 58 7.78 17.56 -5.04
C PRO A 58 9.21 17.21 -5.45
N THR A 59 10.00 16.66 -4.52
CA THR A 59 11.40 16.26 -4.70
C THR A 59 11.58 14.75 -4.91
N GLU A 60 10.51 14.04 -5.32
CA GLU A 60 10.55 12.58 -5.49
C GLU A 60 11.70 12.12 -6.41
N ARG A 61 12.62 11.37 -5.81
CA ARG A 61 13.75 10.71 -6.49
C ARG A 61 13.98 9.27 -6.00
N CYS A 62 13.26 8.86 -4.96
CA CYS A 62 13.31 7.51 -4.40
C CYS A 62 11.91 7.08 -3.96
N ARG A 63 11.57 5.83 -4.20
CA ARG A 63 10.25 5.26 -3.90
C ARG A 63 10.43 4.06 -3.00
N VAL A 64 9.76 4.06 -1.87
CA VAL A 64 9.70 2.91 -0.96
C VAL A 64 8.26 2.47 -0.77
N MET A 65 8.07 1.24 -0.31
CA MET A 65 6.80 0.83 0.29
C MET A 65 7.02 0.49 1.76
N SER A 66 5.98 0.70 2.57
CA SER A 66 5.93 0.13 3.91
C SER A 66 5.20 -1.22 3.92
N ASP A 67 5.07 -1.82 5.10
CA ASP A 67 4.27 -3.03 5.31
C ASP A 67 3.37 -2.88 6.54
N THR A 68 2.23 -3.55 6.51
CA THR A 68 1.24 -3.62 7.61
C THR A 68 0.66 -2.25 8.05
N GLN A 69 -0.06 -2.20 9.19
CA GLN A 69 -0.51 -0.93 9.74
C GLN A 69 0.68 -0.09 10.25
N PRO A 70 0.66 1.24 10.07
CA PRO A 70 1.71 2.11 10.58
C PRO A 70 1.63 2.27 12.10
N PRO A 71 2.72 2.74 12.75
CA PRO A 71 2.64 3.27 14.10
C PRO A 71 1.82 4.58 14.10
N TRP A 72 0.53 4.51 14.44
CA TRP A 72 -0.41 5.62 14.23
C TRP A 72 -0.02 6.92 14.96
N ALA A 73 0.58 6.81 16.14
CA ALA A 73 1.10 7.97 16.89
C ALA A 73 2.36 8.60 16.25
N PHE A 74 3.00 7.92 15.29
CA PHE A 74 4.30 8.28 14.74
C PHE A 74 4.31 8.36 13.21
N LEU A 75 3.18 8.72 12.57
CA LEU A 75 3.12 8.91 11.11
C LEU A 75 4.12 9.93 10.55
N LYS A 76 4.78 10.73 11.41
CA LYS A 76 5.91 11.59 11.01
C LYS A 76 7.07 10.84 10.40
N VAL A 77 7.23 9.53 10.63
CA VAL A 77 8.24 8.70 9.95
C VAL A 77 8.12 8.80 8.43
N PHE A 78 6.90 8.87 7.90
CA PHE A 78 6.66 9.01 6.45
C PHE A 78 7.03 10.40 5.93
N ARG A 79 6.84 11.46 6.75
CA ARG A 79 7.29 12.83 6.40
C ARG A 79 8.80 12.97 6.49
N TYR A 80 9.44 12.19 7.35
CA TYR A 80 10.90 12.20 7.47
C TYR A 80 11.57 11.70 6.18
N LEU A 81 11.00 10.69 5.52
CA LEU A 81 11.46 10.20 4.21
C LEU A 81 11.49 11.30 3.14
N GLU A 82 10.55 12.24 3.18
CA GLU A 82 10.43 13.32 2.20
C GLU A 82 11.64 14.26 2.21
N ARG A 83 12.35 14.36 3.35
CA ARG A 83 13.62 15.11 3.46
C ARG A 83 14.71 14.54 2.56
N PHE A 84 14.62 13.26 2.21
CA PHE A 84 15.55 12.61 1.28
C PHE A 84 15.05 12.66 -0.18
N GLY A 85 13.87 13.26 -0.43
CA GLY A 85 13.15 13.10 -1.69
C GLY A 85 12.57 11.69 -1.86
N THR A 86 12.34 10.98 -0.75
CA THR A 86 11.80 9.63 -0.75
C THR A 86 10.30 9.65 -0.45
N VAL A 87 9.50 9.02 -1.30
CA VAL A 87 8.07 8.83 -1.08
C VAL A 87 7.78 7.39 -0.65
N SER A 88 6.98 7.21 0.41
CA SER A 88 6.31 5.92 0.61
C SER A 88 5.07 5.90 -0.27
N ILE A 89 5.05 5.04 -1.29
CA ILE A 89 3.95 4.99 -2.27
C ILE A 89 2.73 4.24 -1.75
N GLY A 90 2.85 3.61 -0.59
CA GLY A 90 1.84 2.75 0.02
C GLY A 90 2.43 1.44 0.52
N SER A 91 1.53 0.49 0.75
CA SER A 91 1.77 -0.85 1.26
C SER A 91 0.63 -1.75 0.80
N LEU A 92 0.77 -3.06 0.97
CA LEU A 92 -0.35 -3.98 0.77
C LEU A 92 -1.56 -3.57 1.61
N TYR A 93 -1.34 -3.09 2.84
CA TYR A 93 -2.42 -2.62 3.73
C TYR A 93 -3.20 -1.46 3.10
N THR A 94 -2.53 -0.37 2.71
CA THR A 94 -3.21 0.79 2.10
C THR A 94 -3.83 0.48 0.74
N HIS A 95 -3.24 -0.44 -0.02
CA HIS A 95 -3.71 -0.79 -1.36
C HIS A 95 -4.86 -1.82 -1.32
N SER A 96 -4.88 -2.72 -0.33
CA SER A 96 -5.67 -3.95 -0.39
C SER A 96 -6.67 -4.16 0.73
N LEU A 97 -6.62 -3.40 1.83
CA LEU A 97 -7.60 -3.52 2.91
C LEU A 97 -9.05 -3.35 2.40
N ILE A 98 -9.24 -2.33 1.56
CA ILE A 98 -10.52 -2.08 0.86
C ILE A 98 -10.43 -2.30 -0.66
N GLY A 99 -9.22 -2.37 -1.22
CA GLY A 99 -9.01 -2.56 -2.65
C GLY A 99 -9.06 -4.03 -3.05
N ALA A 100 -9.80 -4.33 -4.12
CA ALA A 100 -9.72 -5.62 -4.80
C ALA A 100 -8.86 -5.49 -6.05
N TRP A 101 -8.00 -6.47 -6.26
CA TRP A 101 -7.02 -6.50 -7.34
C TRP A 101 -7.11 -7.81 -8.10
N GLU A 102 -6.62 -7.81 -9.33
CA GLU A 102 -6.43 -9.01 -10.13
C GLU A 102 -5.24 -8.86 -11.07
N VAL A 103 -4.66 -9.98 -11.46
CA VAL A 103 -3.69 -10.01 -12.57
C VAL A 103 -4.50 -9.91 -13.86
N LYS A 104 -4.17 -8.91 -14.68
CA LYS A 104 -4.78 -8.64 -15.98
C LYS A 104 -4.17 -9.54 -17.06
N GLU A 105 -4.79 -9.57 -18.22
CA GLU A 105 -4.33 -10.38 -19.36
C GLU A 105 -2.91 -10.01 -19.82
N ASP A 106 -2.49 -8.76 -19.61
CA ASP A 106 -1.16 -8.23 -19.90
C ASP A 106 -0.13 -8.47 -18.77
N ASP A 107 -0.45 -9.33 -17.80
CA ASP A 107 0.32 -9.61 -16.58
C ASP A 107 0.51 -8.39 -15.64
N THR A 108 -0.21 -7.28 -15.85
CA THR A 108 -0.20 -6.17 -14.89
C THR A 108 -1.13 -6.46 -13.71
N TRP A 109 -0.79 -5.92 -12.53
CA TRP A 109 -1.67 -5.98 -11.37
C TRP A 109 -2.56 -4.75 -11.33
N GLY A 110 -3.87 -4.94 -11.51
CA GLY A 110 -4.82 -3.85 -11.66
C GLY A 110 -6.05 -3.99 -10.77
N PRO A 111 -6.91 -2.97 -10.76
CA PRO A 111 -8.20 -3.04 -10.08
C PRO A 111 -9.02 -4.22 -10.63
N ARG A 112 -9.62 -5.00 -9.73
CA ARG A 112 -10.45 -6.14 -10.12
C ARG A 112 -11.65 -5.68 -10.95
N THR A 113 -11.92 -6.37 -12.06
CA THR A 113 -13.05 -6.08 -12.94
C THR A 113 -14.37 -6.37 -12.21
N THR A 114 -15.27 -5.39 -12.22
CA THR A 114 -16.58 -5.48 -11.58
C THR A 114 -17.57 -6.28 -12.43
N PRO A 115 -18.64 -6.84 -11.85
CA PRO A 115 -19.72 -7.45 -12.62
C PRO A 115 -20.29 -6.52 -13.68
N GLN A 116 -20.44 -5.22 -13.35
CA GLN A 116 -20.97 -4.21 -14.24
C GLN A 116 -20.08 -4.00 -15.47
N GLU A 117 -18.75 -3.95 -15.29
CA GLU A 117 -17.79 -3.86 -16.40
C GLU A 117 -17.79 -5.11 -17.28
N LEU A 118 -18.14 -6.27 -16.73
CA LEU A 118 -18.34 -7.51 -17.49
C LEU A 118 -19.71 -7.59 -18.19
N GLY A 119 -20.56 -6.57 -18.06
CA GLY A 119 -21.93 -6.60 -18.59
C GLY A 119 -22.85 -7.56 -17.84
N ILE A 120 -22.49 -7.95 -16.61
CA ILE A 120 -23.26 -8.86 -15.77
C ILE A 120 -24.21 -8.04 -14.89
N GLU A 121 -25.50 -8.21 -15.13
CA GLU A 121 -26.56 -7.70 -14.26
C GLU A 121 -26.92 -8.74 -13.20
N LEU A 122 -26.86 -8.34 -11.92
CA LEU A 122 -27.20 -9.23 -10.80
C LEU A 122 -28.68 -9.10 -10.49
N THR A 123 -29.48 -10.10 -10.89
CA THR A 123 -30.95 -10.04 -10.81
C THR A 123 -31.51 -10.86 -9.64
N THR A 124 -30.74 -11.83 -9.15
CA THR A 124 -31.13 -12.67 -8.03
C THR A 124 -30.23 -12.48 -6.81
N ARG A 125 -30.75 -12.83 -5.63
CA ARG A 125 -29.99 -12.83 -4.39
C ARG A 125 -28.80 -13.81 -4.45
N ASP A 126 -28.99 -14.97 -5.07
CA ASP A 126 -27.96 -16.01 -5.12
C ASP A 126 -26.79 -15.59 -6.01
N GLU A 127 -27.04 -14.93 -7.14
CA GLU A 127 -26.01 -14.30 -7.97
C GLU A 127 -25.24 -13.24 -7.18
N ALA A 128 -25.94 -12.37 -6.45
CA ALA A 128 -25.30 -11.34 -5.63
C ALA A 128 -24.44 -11.95 -4.50
N LEU A 129 -24.91 -13.02 -3.87
CA LEU A 129 -24.15 -13.72 -2.83
C LEU A 129 -22.91 -14.41 -3.40
N ASP A 130 -23.02 -15.09 -4.54
CA ASP A 130 -21.88 -15.72 -5.21
C ASP A 130 -20.79 -14.69 -5.53
N TRP A 131 -21.18 -13.54 -6.08
CA TRP A 131 -20.24 -12.45 -6.36
C TRP A 131 -19.59 -11.88 -5.11
N LEU A 132 -20.34 -11.70 -4.02
CA LEU A 132 -19.77 -11.25 -2.74
C LEU A 132 -18.74 -12.25 -2.20
N VAL A 133 -19.01 -13.56 -2.31
CA VAL A 133 -18.08 -14.60 -1.90
C VAL A 133 -16.81 -14.56 -2.75
N ARG A 134 -16.95 -14.56 -4.09
CA ARG A 134 -15.80 -14.45 -5.01
C ARG A 134 -14.97 -13.21 -4.73
N TRP A 135 -15.61 -12.07 -4.51
CA TRP A 135 -14.94 -10.81 -4.22
C TRP A 135 -14.19 -10.86 -2.89
N ASN A 136 -14.79 -11.46 -1.86
CA ASN A 136 -14.16 -11.58 -0.56
C ASN A 136 -12.97 -12.54 -0.58
N LEU A 137 -13.09 -13.70 -1.25
CA LEU A 137 -11.99 -14.66 -1.39
C LEU A 137 -10.83 -14.10 -2.20
N ALA A 138 -11.10 -13.20 -3.15
CA ALA A 138 -10.09 -12.55 -3.97
C ALA A 138 -9.38 -11.37 -3.27
N LYS A 139 -9.74 -10.99 -2.03
CA LYS A 139 -9.10 -9.86 -1.35
C LYS A 139 -7.63 -10.16 -1.05
N PRO A 140 -6.67 -9.36 -1.55
CA PRO A 140 -5.26 -9.59 -1.28
C PRO A 140 -4.91 -9.53 0.20
N GLU A 141 -5.62 -8.69 0.97
CA GLU A 141 -5.45 -8.59 2.42
C GLU A 141 -5.77 -9.91 3.14
N TRP A 142 -6.64 -10.77 2.60
CA TRP A 142 -6.92 -12.06 3.25
C TRP A 142 -5.91 -13.14 2.88
N GLN A 143 -5.35 -13.05 1.68
CA GLN A 143 -4.49 -14.10 1.12
C GLN A 143 -3.23 -14.33 1.95
N HIS A 144 -2.65 -13.26 2.51
CA HIS A 144 -1.44 -13.40 3.31
C HIS A 144 -1.65 -14.08 4.68
N PHE A 145 -2.88 -14.16 5.19
CA PHE A 145 -3.16 -14.94 6.41
C PHE A 145 -3.19 -16.45 6.14
N TYR A 146 -3.30 -16.87 4.87
CA TYR A 146 -3.33 -18.28 4.50
C TYR A 146 -1.93 -18.81 4.17
N ASP A 147 -1.12 -18.02 3.45
CA ASP A 147 0.23 -18.42 3.05
C ASP A 147 1.15 -17.18 2.91
N PRO A 148 2.30 -17.14 3.61
CA PRO A 148 3.26 -16.04 3.47
C PRO A 148 3.83 -15.89 2.06
N GLN A 149 3.87 -16.96 1.25
CA GLN A 149 4.34 -16.88 -0.15
C GLN A 149 3.44 -15.98 -0.99
N MET A 150 2.11 -16.01 -0.78
CA MET A 150 1.19 -15.13 -1.49
C MET A 150 1.50 -13.66 -1.19
N LYS A 151 1.78 -13.32 0.07
CA LYS A 151 2.21 -11.96 0.45
C LYS A 151 3.52 -11.59 -0.23
N SER A 152 4.51 -12.48 -0.17
CA SER A 152 5.82 -12.28 -0.78
C SER A 152 5.72 -11.97 -2.28
N GLU A 153 4.93 -12.75 -3.02
CA GLU A 153 4.70 -12.56 -4.45
C GLU A 153 4.03 -11.22 -4.74
N MET A 154 3.01 -10.84 -3.96
CA MET A 154 2.34 -9.54 -4.12
C MET A 154 3.26 -8.37 -3.77
N MET A 155 4.09 -8.49 -2.74
CA MET A 155 5.08 -7.46 -2.38
C MET A 155 6.16 -7.32 -3.46
N VAL A 156 6.68 -8.41 -4.01
CA VAL A 156 7.66 -8.37 -5.12
C VAL A 156 7.03 -7.76 -6.37
N ARG A 157 5.78 -8.12 -6.68
CA ARG A 157 5.01 -7.55 -7.79
C ARG A 157 4.78 -6.05 -7.60
N MET A 158 4.37 -5.63 -6.40
CA MET A 158 4.22 -4.21 -6.06
C MET A 158 5.56 -3.47 -6.18
N ALA A 159 6.66 -4.07 -5.71
CA ALA A 159 8.00 -3.50 -5.82
C ALA A 159 8.42 -3.26 -7.28
N ARG A 160 8.11 -4.21 -8.16
CA ARG A 160 8.38 -4.11 -9.60
C ARG A 160 7.48 -3.08 -10.29
N GLU A 161 6.17 -3.20 -10.12
CA GLU A 161 5.18 -2.42 -10.89
C GLU A 161 5.08 -0.96 -10.41
N TRP A 162 5.33 -0.68 -9.13
CA TRP A 162 5.42 0.69 -8.60
C TRP A 162 6.85 1.25 -8.60
N LYS A 163 7.81 0.53 -9.20
CA LYS A 163 9.20 0.98 -9.43
C LYS A 163 9.89 1.40 -8.13
N LEU A 164 9.86 0.52 -7.12
CA LEU A 164 10.44 0.79 -5.82
C LEU A 164 11.97 0.68 -5.84
N ASN A 165 12.60 1.50 -5.03
CA ASN A 165 14.03 1.45 -4.72
C ASN A 165 14.31 0.65 -3.45
N GLY A 166 13.34 0.53 -2.53
CA GLY A 166 13.51 -0.20 -1.28
C GLY A 166 12.19 -0.50 -0.57
N VAL A 167 12.28 -1.31 0.49
CA VAL A 167 11.12 -1.73 1.29
C VAL A 167 11.38 -1.54 2.78
N MET A 168 10.38 -1.04 3.50
CA MET A 168 10.40 -0.84 4.94
C MET A 168 9.40 -1.77 5.61
N LEU A 169 9.86 -2.83 6.28
CA LEU A 169 8.98 -3.78 6.94
C LEU A 169 8.76 -3.42 8.42
N HIS A 170 7.50 -3.23 8.80
CA HIS A 170 7.10 -2.95 10.18
C HIS A 170 6.77 -4.25 10.91
N TYR A 171 7.62 -4.65 11.85
CA TYR A 171 7.30 -5.70 12.81
C TYR A 171 6.33 -5.14 13.86
N ASN A 172 5.04 -5.15 13.50
CA ASN A 172 3.95 -4.60 14.28
C ASN A 172 3.49 -5.57 15.39
N ARG A 173 3.80 -5.24 16.64
CA ARG A 173 3.39 -5.99 17.83
C ARG A 173 1.88 -5.94 18.10
N GLY A 174 1.20 -4.91 17.59
CA GLY A 174 -0.24 -4.73 17.76
C GLY A 174 -1.10 -5.49 16.77
N CYS A 175 -0.49 -6.17 15.78
CA CYS A 175 -1.22 -6.99 14.83
C CYS A 175 -0.39 -8.22 14.44
N GLU A 176 -0.44 -9.24 15.28
CA GLU A 176 0.33 -10.48 15.13
C GLU A 176 0.04 -11.12 13.77
N GLY A 177 -1.22 -11.10 13.33
CA GLY A 177 -1.62 -11.67 12.05
C GLY A 177 -0.92 -11.04 10.84
N LEU A 178 -0.74 -9.71 10.80
CA LEU A 178 0.01 -9.05 9.71
C LEU A 178 1.52 -9.18 9.86
N SER A 179 1.99 -9.42 11.09
CA SER A 179 3.40 -9.62 11.42
C SER A 179 3.88 -11.05 11.15
N LEU A 180 2.97 -12.03 11.12
CA LEU A 180 3.25 -13.37 10.62
C LEU A 180 3.73 -13.28 9.17
N GLY A 181 4.81 -14.00 8.85
CA GLY A 181 5.36 -14.04 7.50
C GLY A 181 6.31 -12.90 7.13
N ILE A 182 6.51 -11.88 7.98
CA ILE A 182 7.39 -10.74 7.64
C ILE A 182 8.85 -11.19 7.40
N ALA A 183 9.32 -12.21 8.12
CA ALA A 183 10.66 -12.76 7.92
C ALA A 183 10.80 -13.40 6.53
N GLU A 184 9.79 -14.16 6.10
CA GLU A 184 9.70 -14.78 4.79
C GLU A 184 9.60 -13.72 3.69
N ASN A 185 8.74 -12.71 3.87
CA ASN A 185 8.62 -11.58 2.93
C ASN A 185 9.96 -10.84 2.76
N ARG A 186 10.69 -10.63 3.86
CA ARG A 186 12.02 -10.03 3.80
C ARG A 186 12.99 -10.86 2.96
N LEU A 187 12.99 -12.18 3.13
CA LEU A 187 13.86 -13.07 2.36
C LEU A 187 13.50 -13.04 0.86
N ALA A 188 12.20 -13.10 0.54
CA ALA A 188 11.73 -13.05 -0.84
C ALA A 188 12.07 -11.73 -1.53
N LEU A 189 11.85 -10.59 -0.86
CA LEU A 189 12.20 -9.26 -1.39
C LEU A 189 13.71 -9.10 -1.62
N LYS A 190 14.53 -9.58 -0.70
CA LYS A 190 15.98 -9.59 -0.87
C LYS A 190 16.42 -10.49 -2.02
N ALA A 191 15.81 -11.68 -2.15
CA ALA A 191 16.08 -12.59 -3.28
C ALA A 191 15.67 -11.97 -4.62
N ALA A 192 14.60 -11.14 -4.63
CA ALA A 192 14.18 -10.35 -5.79
C ALA A 192 15.05 -9.09 -6.04
N GLY A 193 16.08 -8.85 -5.23
CA GLY A 193 17.05 -7.77 -5.44
C GLY A 193 16.70 -6.43 -4.80
N TYR A 194 15.66 -6.36 -3.95
CA TYR A 194 15.28 -5.11 -3.28
C TYR A 194 16.00 -4.95 -1.94
N PRO A 195 16.60 -3.78 -1.65
CA PRO A 195 17.04 -3.42 -0.31
C PRO A 195 15.85 -3.38 0.66
N VAL A 196 16.02 -3.97 1.84
CA VAL A 196 14.97 -4.06 2.86
C VAL A 196 15.50 -3.62 4.21
N MET A 197 14.83 -2.65 4.84
CA MET A 197 14.99 -2.36 6.26
C MET A 197 13.84 -2.93 7.07
N VAL A 198 14.08 -3.13 8.36
CA VAL A 198 13.07 -3.55 9.33
C VAL A 198 13.04 -2.56 10.48
N PHE A 199 11.86 -2.28 11.00
CA PHE A 199 11.66 -1.55 12.24
C PHE A 199 10.55 -2.19 13.06
N GLU A 200 10.59 -2.01 14.37
CA GLU A 200 9.66 -2.63 15.31
C GLU A 200 8.80 -1.56 15.96
N GLY A 201 7.55 -1.89 16.24
CA GLY A 201 6.60 -0.95 16.77
C GLY A 201 5.27 -1.59 17.14
N ASN A 202 4.33 -0.75 17.55
CA ASN A 202 2.94 -1.12 17.69
C ASN A 202 2.07 -0.05 17.02
N MET A 203 1.02 -0.47 16.32
CA MET A 203 0.11 0.47 15.68
C MET A 203 -0.66 1.34 16.69
N GLY A 204 -1.04 0.79 17.85
CA GLY A 204 -1.93 1.44 18.82
C GLY A 204 -1.32 1.74 20.19
N ASP A 205 -0.16 1.17 20.52
CA ASP A 205 0.55 1.43 21.79
C ASP A 205 1.85 2.20 21.54
N GLU A 206 1.85 3.49 21.87
CA GLU A 206 3.00 4.36 21.62
C GLU A 206 4.25 3.98 22.44
N ARG A 207 4.08 3.26 23.56
CA ARG A 207 5.18 2.84 24.43
C ARG A 207 6.06 1.78 23.79
N GLU A 208 5.54 1.09 22.79
CA GLU A 208 6.24 0.01 22.08
C GLU A 208 6.92 0.50 20.79
N PHE A 209 7.04 1.82 20.58
CA PHE A 209 7.72 2.38 19.42
C PHE A 209 8.93 3.22 19.83
N ASP A 210 10.13 2.75 19.46
CA ASP A 210 11.38 3.49 19.65
C ASP A 210 11.61 4.42 18.45
N GLU A 211 11.13 5.65 18.59
CA GLU A 211 11.23 6.64 17.53
C GLU A 211 12.68 6.97 17.17
N THR A 212 13.53 7.25 18.17
CA THR A 212 14.92 7.65 17.95
C THR A 212 15.69 6.58 17.18
N ARG A 213 15.54 5.32 17.59
CA ARG A 213 16.17 4.19 16.89
C ARG A 213 15.58 3.97 15.51
N THR A 214 14.28 4.17 15.33
CA THR A 214 13.63 4.03 14.01
C THR A 214 14.15 5.09 13.05
N MET A 215 14.28 6.35 13.47
CA MET A 215 14.84 7.41 12.62
C MET A 215 16.29 7.11 12.24
N ALA A 216 17.14 6.69 13.19
CA ALA A 216 18.51 6.31 12.89
C ALA A 216 18.61 5.11 11.91
N ARG A 217 17.66 4.16 11.97
CA ARG A 217 17.57 3.08 10.99
C ARG A 217 17.12 3.56 9.61
N ILE A 218 16.22 4.55 9.55
CA ILE A 218 15.82 5.18 8.29
C ILE A 218 17.02 5.88 7.66
N ASP A 219 17.81 6.64 8.43
CA ASP A 219 19.03 7.31 7.92
C ASP A 219 19.99 6.32 7.25
N ALA A 220 20.37 5.25 7.97
CA ALA A 220 21.25 4.21 7.43
C ALA A 220 20.65 3.50 6.20
N PHE A 221 19.32 3.36 6.16
CA PHE A 221 18.64 2.79 5.00
C PHE A 221 18.64 3.74 3.80
N MET A 222 18.42 5.05 4.01
CA MET A 222 18.52 6.04 2.95
C MET A 222 19.93 6.09 2.37
N GLU A 223 20.98 6.03 3.21
CA GLU A 223 22.37 5.91 2.76
C GLU A 223 22.59 4.65 1.91
N THR A 224 22.02 3.51 2.32
CA THR A 224 22.07 2.25 1.54
C THR A 224 21.40 2.40 0.17
N LEU A 225 20.35 3.23 0.08
CA LEU A 225 19.67 3.56 -1.18
C LEU A 225 20.40 4.68 -1.97
N GLY A 226 21.54 5.17 -1.49
CA GLY A 226 22.30 6.27 -2.10
C GLY A 226 21.61 7.64 -1.96
N MET A 227 20.71 7.79 -0.99
CA MET A 227 19.94 9.01 -0.76
C MET A 227 20.58 9.86 0.34
N GLU A 228 20.85 11.11 0.01
CA GLU A 228 21.30 12.13 0.97
C GLU A 228 20.14 13.01 1.42
N MET A 229 20.28 13.75 2.52
CA MET A 229 19.23 14.67 2.94
C MET A 229 19.23 15.94 2.07
N LEU A 230 18.06 16.38 1.61
CA LEU A 230 17.88 17.59 0.81
C LEU A 230 17.77 18.87 1.66
N PHE A 231 17.22 18.75 2.87
CA PHE A 231 16.97 19.85 3.83
C PHE A 231 16.75 19.31 5.24
#